data_AF-A0A3R7MKF9-F1
#
_entry.id   AF-A0A3R7MKF9-F1
#
_cell.length_a   1.000
_cell.length_b   1.000
_cell.length_c   1.000
_cell.angle_alpha   90.00
_cell.angle_beta   90.00
_cell.angle_gamma   90.00
#
_symmetry.space_group_name_H-M   'P 1'
#
loop_
_entity.id
_entity.type
_entity.pdbx_description
1 polymer ?
#
loop_
_entity_poly.entity_id
_entity_poly.type
_entity_poly.pdbx_seq_one_letter_code
_entity_poly.pdbx_strand_id
1 'polypeptide(L)'
;MATRQLLDGGQHELSDEIGQYSFGYAGGPSSRAESRDAFGVVRGSYNYVDSEGKVQTQHYVADALGFRASGTNLPVAPDAPLAALPAPSPNPSRTLLR
;
A
#
# COMPACT_ATOMS: atom_id res chain seq x y z
N MET A 1 12.61 27.42 0.97
CA MET A 1 13.54 26.50 0.29
C MET A 1 14.63 26.08 1.27
N ALA A 2 14.53 24.89 1.86
CA ALA A 2 15.57 24.40 2.79
C ALA A 2 15.99 22.99 2.34
N THR A 3 16.97 22.93 1.45
CA THR A 3 17.67 21.69 1.09
C THR A 3 18.64 21.35 2.21
N ARG A 4 18.38 20.28 2.96
CA ARG A 4 19.34 19.78 3.96
C ARG A 4 19.77 18.36 3.56
N GLN A 5 20.67 18.29 2.59
CA GLN A 5 21.36 17.05 2.20
C GLN A 5 22.60 16.88 3.09
N LEU A 6 22.62 15.91 4.01
CA LEU A 6 23.85 15.47 4.67
C LEU A 6 24.30 14.12 4.10
N LEU A 7 25.52 14.07 3.58
CA LEU A 7 26.19 12.86 3.12
C LEU A 7 26.66 12.04 4.32
N ASP A 8 26.04 10.88 4.56
CA ASP A 8 26.66 9.61 5.03
C ASP A 8 25.60 8.49 5.09
N GLY A 9 25.12 8.03 3.92
CA GLY A 9 24.17 6.90 3.83
C GLY A 9 22.79 7.21 3.25
N GLY A 10 22.72 7.56 1.96
CA GLY A 10 21.56 7.34 1.09
C GLY A 10 20.20 8.00 1.44
N GLN A 11 20.10 8.79 2.51
CA GLN A 11 18.87 9.49 2.90
C GLN A 11 18.61 10.67 1.94
N HIS A 12 17.39 10.79 1.42
CA HIS A 12 16.90 11.96 0.70
C HIS A 12 15.52 12.35 1.23
N GLU A 13 15.28 13.66 1.40
CA GLU A 13 14.01 14.22 1.83
C GLU A 13 13.76 15.49 1.00
N LEU A 14 12.64 15.53 0.29
CA LEU A 14 12.18 16.64 -0.54
C LEU A 14 10.78 17.01 -0.08
N SER A 15 10.48 18.30 0.07
CA SER A 15 9.14 18.78 0.42
C SER A 15 8.86 20.11 -0.25
N ASP A 16 7.59 20.38 -0.54
CA ASP A 16 7.13 21.66 -1.10
C ASP A 16 6.17 22.40 -0.15
N GLU A 17 5.74 23.58 -0.56
CA GLU A 17 4.88 24.48 0.22
C GLU A 17 3.41 24.02 0.31
N ILE A 18 3.00 23.09 -0.56
CA ILE A 18 1.63 22.56 -0.62
C ILE A 18 1.50 21.17 0.05
N GLY A 19 2.57 20.70 0.69
CA GLY A 19 2.58 19.48 1.51
C GLY A 19 2.89 18.20 0.72
N GLN A 20 3.36 18.30 -0.53
CA GLN A 20 3.96 17.16 -1.22
C GLN A 20 5.34 16.89 -0.61
N TYR A 21 5.70 15.61 -0.54
CA TYR A 21 7.05 15.23 -0.17
C TYR A 21 7.47 13.95 -0.86
N SER A 22 8.77 13.74 -0.92
CA SER A 22 9.37 12.45 -1.24
C SER A 22 10.53 12.23 -0.27
N PHE A 23 10.55 11.08 0.38
CA PHE A 23 11.70 10.68 1.16
C PHE A 23 12.11 9.25 0.85
N GLY A 24 13.36 8.94 1.13
CA GLY A 24 13.82 7.57 1.02
C GLY A 24 15.22 7.39 1.56
N TYR A 25 15.53 6.14 1.83
CA TYR A 25 16.83 5.72 2.26
C TYR A 25 17.16 4.30 1.87
N ALA A 26 18.45 4.03 1.78
CA ALA A 26 19.00 2.70 1.68
C ALA A 26 20.25 2.61 2.57
N GLY A 27 20.22 1.71 3.55
CA GLY A 27 21.34 1.56 4.49
C GLY A 27 21.20 0.34 5.40
N GLY A 28 22.31 -0.37 5.62
CA GLY A 28 22.34 -1.57 6.46
C GLY A 28 21.39 -2.66 5.93
N PRO A 29 20.61 -3.33 6.80
CA PRO A 29 19.70 -4.40 6.40
C PRO A 29 18.35 -3.90 5.88
N SER A 30 18.15 -2.59 5.67
CA SER A 30 16.83 -2.04 5.31
C SER A 30 16.87 -0.88 4.32
N SER A 31 15.75 -0.68 3.64
CA SER A 31 15.52 0.47 2.76
C SER A 31 14.05 0.90 2.81
N ARG A 32 13.79 2.19 2.61
CA ARG A 32 12.44 2.76 2.50
C ARG A 32 12.41 3.77 1.38
N ALA A 33 11.29 3.85 0.67
CA ALA A 33 10.98 4.97 -0.21
C ALA A 33 9.50 5.32 -0.04
N GLU A 34 9.20 6.60 0.07
CA GLU A 34 7.83 7.09 0.24
C GLU A 34 7.66 8.44 -0.45
N SER A 35 6.47 8.69 -0.96
CA SER A 35 6.07 9.98 -1.50
C SER A 35 4.62 10.31 -1.16
N ARG A 36 4.34 11.61 -1.03
CA ARG A 36 2.99 12.17 -0.88
C ARG A 36 2.70 13.11 -2.03
N ASP A 37 1.56 12.89 -2.70
CA ASP A 37 1.09 13.77 -3.76
C ASP A 37 0.26 14.96 -3.23
N ALA A 38 -0.06 15.90 -4.11
CA ALA A 38 -0.82 17.11 -3.79
C ALA A 38 -2.26 16.83 -3.30
N PHE A 39 -2.79 15.64 -3.61
CA PHE A 39 -4.09 15.19 -3.10
C PHE A 39 -3.98 14.53 -1.72
N GLY A 40 -2.77 14.48 -1.18
CA GLY A 40 -2.47 13.90 0.12
C GLY A 40 -2.33 12.38 0.10
N VAL A 41 -2.29 11.74 -1.06
CA VAL A 41 -2.11 10.29 -1.16
C VAL A 41 -0.64 9.96 -0.90
N VAL A 42 -0.41 9.07 0.06
CA VAL A 42 0.93 8.58 0.43
C VAL A 42 1.13 7.20 -0.19
N ARG A 43 2.26 7.00 -0.86
CA ARG A 43 2.66 5.71 -1.44
C ARG A 43 4.10 5.43 -1.07
N GLY A 44 4.37 4.20 -0.65
CA GLY A 44 5.74 3.82 -0.36
C GLY A 44 5.98 2.33 -0.27
N SER A 45 7.24 1.99 -0.10
CA SER A 45 7.70 0.64 0.15
C SER A 45 8.75 0.63 1.25
N TYR A 46 8.77 -0.46 2.01
CA TYR A 46 9.76 -0.74 3.04
C TYR A 46 10.30 -2.15 2.84
N ASN A 47 11.61 -2.31 2.88
CA ASN A 47 12.26 -3.61 2.77
C ASN A 47 13.25 -3.78 3.91
N TYR A 48 13.33 -5.00 4.45
CA TYR A 48 14.34 -5.36 5.43
C TYR A 48 14.73 -6.83 5.33
N VAL A 49 15.93 -7.17 5.79
CA VAL A 49 16.38 -8.55 5.97
C VAL A 49 15.98 -9.00 7.38
N ASP A 50 15.23 -10.09 7.50
CA ASP A 50 14.82 -10.65 8.79
C ASP A 50 15.93 -11.51 9.45
N SER A 51 15.62 -12.09 10.61
CA SER A 51 16.54 -12.96 11.35
C SER A 51 16.90 -14.26 10.64
N GLU A 52 16.11 -14.69 9.65
CA GLU A 52 16.39 -15.86 8.81
C GLU A 52 17.19 -15.49 7.54
N GLY A 53 17.53 -14.21 7.36
CA GLY A 53 18.22 -13.72 6.17
C GLY A 53 17.30 -13.53 4.96
N LYS A 54 15.96 -13.58 5.14
CA LYS A 54 15.00 -13.38 4.05
C LYS A 54 14.67 -11.91 3.92
N VAL A 55 14.55 -11.45 2.67
CA VAL A 55 14.07 -10.09 2.38
C VAL A 55 12.57 -10.07 2.57
N GLN A 56 12.13 -9.23 3.50
CA GLN A 56 10.74 -8.90 3.71
C GLN A 56 10.43 -7.59 3.03
N THR A 57 9.38 -7.58 2.21
CA THR A 57 8.96 -6.44 1.40
C THR A 57 7.55 -6.05 1.79
N GLN A 58 7.35 -4.76 2.01
CA GLN A 58 6.05 -4.16 2.29
C GLN A 58 5.80 -3.03 1.30
N HIS A 59 4.64 -3.03 0.65
CA HIS A 59 4.12 -1.91 -0.12
C HIS A 59 2.89 -1.36 0.58
N TYR A 60 2.72 -0.04 0.55
CA TYR A 60 1.56 0.60 1.16
C TYR A 60 1.06 1.80 0.37
N VAL A 61 -0.23 2.05 0.54
CA VAL A 61 -0.93 3.22 0.02
C VAL A 61 -1.84 3.74 1.12
N ALA A 62 -1.85 5.06 1.30
CA ALA A 62 -2.80 5.75 2.17
C ALA A 62 -3.50 6.84 1.34
N ASP A 63 -4.79 6.68 1.12
CA ASP A 63 -5.64 7.62 0.38
C ASP A 63 -7.04 7.73 1.00
N ALA A 64 -7.99 8.31 0.26
CA ALA A 64 -9.37 8.48 0.70
C ALA A 64 -10.09 7.16 1.02
N LEU A 65 -9.61 6.01 0.51
CA LEU A 65 -10.14 4.67 0.83
C LEU A 65 -9.45 4.04 2.06
N GLY A 66 -8.62 4.81 2.77
CA GLY A 66 -7.90 4.38 3.97
C GLY A 66 -6.49 3.86 3.69
N PHE A 67 -5.93 3.15 4.67
CA PHE A 67 -4.60 2.53 4.59
C PHE A 67 -4.70 1.10 4.08
N ARG A 68 -3.90 0.77 3.06
CA ARG A 68 -3.81 -0.58 2.49
C ARG A 68 -2.35 -0.96 2.32
N ALA A 69 -1.99 -2.15 2.78
CA ALA A 69 -0.63 -2.69 2.65
C ALA A 69 -0.65 -4.08 2.01
N SER A 70 0.40 -4.39 1.26
CA SER A 70 0.68 -5.72 0.71
C SER A 70 2.13 -6.10 0.97
N GLY A 71 2.45 -7.39 0.98
CA GLY A 71 3.82 -7.85 1.13
C GLY A 71 3.96 -9.20 1.81
N THR A 72 5.18 -9.55 2.16
CA THR A 72 5.60 -10.93 2.49
C THR A 72 5.33 -11.35 3.93
N ASN A 73 5.16 -10.38 4.85
CA ASN A 73 4.95 -10.64 6.27
C ASN A 73 3.64 -10.01 6.79
N LEU A 74 2.58 -9.98 5.97
CA LEU A 74 1.26 -9.53 6.40
C LEU A 74 0.38 -10.71 6.81
N PRO A 75 -0.54 -10.49 7.76
CA PRO A 75 -1.63 -11.43 8.00
C PRO A 75 -2.40 -11.65 6.70
N VAL A 76 -2.27 -12.85 6.13
CA VAL A 76 -3.13 -13.28 5.04
C VAL A 76 -4.46 -13.66 5.67
N ALA A 77 -5.55 -13.03 5.20
CA ALA A 77 -6.88 -13.44 5.63
C ALA A 77 -7.04 -14.93 5.32
N PRO A 78 -7.63 -15.74 6.23
CA PRO A 78 -7.96 -17.12 5.91
C PRO A 78 -8.74 -17.16 4.60
N ASP A 79 -8.49 -18.17 3.76
CA ASP A 79 -9.29 -18.41 2.56
C ASP A 79 -10.77 -18.50 2.98
N ALA A 80 -11.50 -17.40 2.78
CA ALA A 80 -12.94 -17.43 2.93
C ALA A 80 -13.45 -18.31 1.79
N PRO A 81 -14.23 -19.38 2.06
CA PRO A 81 -14.92 -20.06 0.99
C PRO A 81 -15.71 -19.02 0.21
N LEU A 82 -15.58 -19.03 -1.12
CA LEU A 82 -16.39 -18.23 -2.02
C LEU A 82 -17.85 -18.37 -1.56
N ALA A 83 -18.36 -17.35 -0.86
CA ALA A 83 -19.76 -17.31 -0.51
C ALA A 83 -20.47 -17.29 -1.86
N ALA A 84 -21.11 -18.40 -2.21
CA ALA A 84 -21.90 -18.49 -3.42
C ALA A 84 -22.84 -17.28 -3.40
N LEU A 85 -22.67 -16.39 -4.38
CA LEU A 85 -23.64 -15.33 -4.62
C LEU A 85 -25.02 -16.01 -4.62
N PRO A 86 -26.01 -15.51 -3.87
CA PRO A 86 -27.34 -16.10 -3.89
C PRO A 86 -27.76 -16.14 -5.36
N ALA A 87 -28.05 -17.35 -5.86
CA ALA A 87 -28.44 -17.54 -7.25
C ALA A 87 -29.55 -16.53 -7.58
N PRO A 88 -29.54 -15.91 -8.77
CA PRO A 88 -30.63 -15.02 -9.16
C PRO A 88 -31.94 -15.80 -9.00
N SER A 89 -32.84 -15.30 -8.14
CA SER A 89 -34.15 -15.90 -7.98
C SER A 89 -34.82 -15.96 -9.35
N PRO A 90 -35.35 -17.12 -9.78
CA PRO A 90 -36.06 -17.19 -11.04
C PRO A 90 -37.24 -16.22 -11.00
N ASN A 91 -37.20 -15.20 -11.86
CA ASN A 91 -38.32 -14.29 -12.03
C ASN A 91 -39.51 -15.12 -12.54
N PRO A 92 -40.65 -15.19 -11.82
CA PRO A 92 -41.80 -15.86 -12.37
C PRO A 92 -42.31 -15.02 -13.53
N SER A 93 -42.00 -15.45 -14.75
CA SER A 93 -42.69 -14.98 -15.95
C SER A 93 -44.19 -15.14 -15.71
N ARG A 94 -44.88 -14.02 -15.54
CA ARG A 94 -46.33 -13.97 -15.38
C ARG A 94 -46.96 -14.53 -16.65
N THR A 95 -47.23 -15.84 -16.67
CA THR A 95 -48.04 -16.47 -17.69
C THR A 95 -49.41 -15.80 -17.65
N LEU A 96 -49.69 -14.93 -18.62
CA LEU A 96 -51.04 -14.49 -18.91
C LEU A 96 -51.81 -15.71 -19.43
N LEU A 97 -52.56 -16.37 -18.55
CA LEU A 97 -53.72 -17.16 -18.98
C LEU A 97 -54.81 -16.16 -19.38
N ARG A 98 -55.00 -15.97 -20.68
CA ARG A 98 -56.30 -15.85 -21.39
C ARG A 98 -56.14 -15.11 -22.72
#